data_AF-A0A519XT24-F1
#
_entry.id   AF-A0A519XT24-F1
#
_cell.length_a   1.000
_cell.length_b   1.000
_cell.length_c   1.000
_cell.angle_alpha   90.00
_cell.angle_beta   90.00
_cell.angle_gamma   90.00
#
_symmetry.space_group_name_H-M   'P 1'
#
loop_
_entity.id
_entity.type
_entity.pdbx_description
1 polymer ?
#
loop_
_entity_poly.entity_id
_entity_poly.type
_entity_poly.pdbx_seq_one_letter_code
_entity_poly.pdbx_strand_id
1 'polypeptide(L)'
;MPDTSAGLLDRSRTIAPAGYNRWLVPPAALAIHLAIGQAYAFSVFNKPLGALISGDPAKPAPTDWTPGQIGWTFSIAIVLLGLSAAIFGKWLERVGPRKAMLAASLCFGGGFLIGSYGIHIHSLPLLYLGYGFVGGIGLGIGYISPV
;
A
#
# COMPACT_ATOMS: atom_id res chain seq x y z
N MET A 1 -26.61 4.92 30.08
CA MET A 1 -25.72 6.05 29.70
C MET A 1 -25.05 5.65 28.40
N PRO A 2 -25.06 6.47 27.32
CA PRO A 2 -24.33 6.12 26.10
C PRO A 2 -22.83 6.20 26.41
N ASP A 3 -22.10 5.12 26.14
CA ASP A 3 -20.66 5.01 26.43
C ASP A 3 -19.86 6.13 25.75
N THR A 4 -19.28 7.01 26.58
CA THR A 4 -18.47 8.17 26.16
C THR A 4 -17.06 7.79 25.69
N SER A 5 -16.79 6.52 25.35
CA SER A 5 -15.43 6.03 25.06
C SER A 5 -15.30 5.38 23.67
N ALA A 6 -16.15 5.74 22.70
CA ALA A 6 -15.93 5.33 21.32
C ALA A 6 -14.75 6.11 20.72
N GLY A 7 -13.65 5.41 20.43
CA GLY A 7 -12.43 5.97 19.84
C GLY A 7 -12.67 6.53 18.43
N LEU A 8 -11.76 7.41 17.97
CA LEU A 8 -11.89 8.12 16.68
C LEU A 8 -12.14 7.19 15.49
N LEU A 9 -11.54 6.01 15.50
CA LEU A 9 -11.59 5.03 14.42
C LEU A 9 -12.70 3.99 14.62
N ASP A 10 -13.48 4.04 15.68
CA ASP A 10 -14.45 2.99 15.97
C ASP A 10 -15.54 2.88 14.91
N ARG A 11 -15.97 1.63 14.67
CA ARG A 11 -16.99 1.30 13.69
C ARG A 11 -18.31 2.02 13.96
N SER A 12 -18.65 2.28 15.22
CA SER A 12 -19.84 3.07 15.57
C SER A 12 -19.85 4.46 14.92
N ARG A 13 -18.67 5.05 14.67
CA ARG A 13 -18.51 6.35 14.00
C ARG A 13 -18.52 6.27 12.47
N THR A 14 -18.67 5.07 11.91
CA THR A 14 -18.80 4.83 10.46
C THR A 14 -20.23 4.55 10.01
N ILE A 15 -21.14 4.33 10.97
CA ILE A 15 -22.56 4.14 10.68
C ILE A 15 -23.16 5.51 10.33
N ALA A 16 -23.71 5.62 9.13
CA ALA A 16 -24.30 6.85 8.64
C ALA A 16 -25.58 7.21 9.44
N PRO A 17 -25.68 8.42 10.03
CA PRO A 17 -26.91 8.85 10.69
C PRO A 17 -28.01 9.15 9.66
N ALA A 18 -29.25 9.31 10.15
CA ALA A 18 -30.36 9.77 9.32
C ALA A 18 -30.02 11.15 8.67
N GLY A 19 -30.29 11.28 7.37
CA GLY A 19 -29.95 12.49 6.61
C GLY A 19 -28.49 12.59 6.14
N TYR A 20 -27.67 11.55 6.34
CA TYR A 20 -26.30 11.54 5.83
C TYR A 20 -26.23 11.63 4.30
N ASN A 21 -25.40 12.55 3.79
CA ASN A 21 -25.17 12.67 2.36
C ASN A 21 -24.24 11.54 1.86
N ARG A 22 -24.81 10.52 1.23
CA ARG A 22 -24.07 9.38 0.67
C ARG A 22 -23.01 9.77 -0.38
N TRP A 23 -23.10 10.95 -0.99
CA TRP A 23 -22.10 11.46 -1.94
C TRP A 23 -20.75 11.79 -1.31
N LEU A 24 -20.63 11.76 0.01
CA LEU A 24 -19.34 11.86 0.69
C LEU A 24 -18.52 10.57 0.63
N VAL A 25 -19.15 9.42 0.32
CA VAL A 25 -18.46 8.11 0.26
C VAL A 25 -17.58 7.97 -1.00
N PRO A 26 -18.05 8.28 -2.23
CA PRO A 26 -17.24 8.10 -3.43
C PRO A 26 -15.92 8.89 -3.45
N PRO A 27 -15.85 10.17 -3.00
CA PRO A 27 -14.58 10.89 -2.94
C PRO A 27 -13.56 10.23 -1.99
N ALA A 28 -14.02 9.71 -0.84
CA ALA A 28 -13.15 8.99 0.09
C ALA A 28 -12.66 7.67 -0.52
N ALA A 29 -13.55 6.92 -1.18
CA ALA A 29 -13.21 5.70 -1.89
C ALA A 29 -12.21 5.93 -3.01
N LEU A 30 -12.42 7.00 -3.79
CA LEU A 30 -11.53 7.40 -4.87
C LEU A 30 -10.16 7.83 -4.34
N ALA A 31 -10.10 8.58 -3.25
CA ALA A 31 -8.85 9.07 -2.69
C ALA A 31 -7.89 7.92 -2.29
N ILE A 32 -8.40 6.89 -1.62
CA ILE A 32 -7.56 5.74 -1.26
C ILE A 32 -7.16 4.92 -2.49
N HIS A 33 -8.07 4.72 -3.44
CA HIS A 33 -7.78 4.00 -4.68
C HIS A 33 -6.75 4.72 -5.56
N LEU A 34 -6.81 6.04 -5.64
CA LEU A 34 -5.80 6.86 -6.32
C LEU A 34 -4.44 6.74 -5.61
N ALA A 35 -4.43 6.77 -4.28
CA ALA A 35 -3.19 6.63 -3.50
C ALA A 35 -2.52 5.27 -3.73
N ILE A 36 -3.27 4.17 -3.57
CA ILE A 36 -2.72 2.81 -3.79
C ILE A 36 -2.47 2.52 -5.28
N GLY A 37 -3.20 3.19 -6.17
CA GLY A 37 -3.02 3.13 -7.63
C GLY A 37 -1.65 3.60 -8.10
N GLN A 38 -0.90 4.32 -7.25
CA GLN A 38 0.52 4.61 -7.47
C GLN A 38 1.33 3.35 -7.79
N ALA A 39 0.91 2.17 -7.30
CA ALA A 39 1.60 0.91 -7.59
C ALA A 39 1.81 0.65 -9.10
N TYR A 40 0.89 1.10 -9.95
CA TYR A 40 1.00 0.96 -11.40
C TYR A 40 2.09 1.86 -12.01
N ALA A 41 2.46 2.94 -11.33
CA ALA A 41 3.55 3.82 -11.73
C ALA A 41 4.93 3.29 -11.31
N PHE A 42 5.02 2.14 -10.63
CA PHE A 42 6.30 1.57 -10.18
C PHE A 42 7.30 1.34 -11.34
N SER A 43 6.81 1.01 -12.53
CA SER A 43 7.64 0.77 -13.72
C SER A 43 8.49 1.99 -14.13
N VAL A 44 8.09 3.21 -13.75
CA VAL A 44 8.88 4.44 -13.94
C VAL A 44 10.23 4.34 -13.20
N PHE A 45 10.28 3.59 -12.10
CA PHE A 45 11.50 3.39 -11.33
C PHE A 45 12.44 2.33 -11.91
N ASN A 46 12.03 1.53 -12.91
CA ASN A 46 12.87 0.43 -13.41
C ASN A 46 14.23 0.90 -13.94
N LYS A 47 14.26 1.98 -14.72
CA LYS A 47 15.52 2.55 -15.25
C LYS A 47 16.41 3.12 -14.14
N PRO A 48 15.95 4.02 -13.25
CA PRO A 48 16.80 4.55 -12.20
C PRO A 48 17.21 3.48 -11.18
N LEU A 49 16.37 2.48 -10.89
CA LEU A 49 16.73 1.36 -10.00
C LEU A 49 17.77 0.43 -10.61
N GLY A 50 17.75 0.24 -11.94
CA GLY A 50 18.73 -0.57 -12.66
C GLY A 50 20.06 0.13 -12.95
N ALA A 51 20.22 1.36 -12.47
CA ALA A 51 21.43 2.18 -12.64
C ALA A 51 21.76 2.97 -11.37
N LEU A 52 21.42 2.42 -10.19
CA LEU A 52 21.64 3.08 -8.90
C LEU A 52 23.13 3.31 -8.61
N ILE A 53 23.97 2.38 -9.04
CA ILE A 53 25.42 2.42 -8.85
C ILE A 53 26.09 3.01 -10.09
N SER A 54 25.70 2.59 -11.30
CA SER A 54 26.32 3.10 -12.53
C SER A 54 25.98 4.57 -12.82
N GLY A 55 24.81 5.05 -12.41
CA GLY A 55 24.27 6.36 -12.77
C GLY A 55 23.86 6.52 -14.23
N ASP A 56 24.14 5.52 -15.08
CA ASP A 56 23.81 5.51 -16.51
C ASP A 56 23.01 4.25 -16.88
N PRO A 57 21.70 4.37 -17.18
CA PRO A 57 20.87 3.27 -17.62
C PRO A 57 21.31 2.60 -18.93
N ALA A 58 22.12 3.27 -19.77
CA ALA A 58 22.67 2.68 -20.98
C ALA A 58 23.92 1.82 -20.71
N LYS A 59 24.53 1.95 -19.53
CA LYS A 59 25.76 1.26 -19.12
C LYS A 59 25.66 0.76 -17.68
N PRO A 60 24.76 -0.21 -17.39
CA PRO A 60 24.63 -0.77 -16.06
C PRO A 60 25.94 -1.45 -15.61
N ALA A 61 26.30 -1.26 -14.34
CA ALA A 61 27.43 -1.95 -13.72
C ALA A 61 27.02 -3.38 -13.35
N PRO A 62 27.98 -4.32 -13.19
CA PRO A 62 27.67 -5.68 -12.75
C PRO A 62 27.02 -5.76 -11.37
N THR A 63 27.16 -4.71 -10.56
CA THR A 63 26.58 -4.58 -9.22
C THR A 63 25.19 -3.97 -9.21
N ASP A 64 24.72 -3.38 -10.32
CA ASP A 64 23.36 -2.86 -10.42
C ASP A 64 22.33 -4.00 -10.46
N TRP A 65 21.11 -3.69 -10.06
CA TRP A 65 20.02 -4.65 -10.12
C TRP A 65 19.54 -4.88 -11.55
N THR A 66 19.31 -6.14 -11.88
CA THR A 66 18.74 -6.52 -13.18
C THR A 66 17.26 -6.14 -13.26
N PRO A 67 16.71 -5.92 -14.47
CA PRO A 67 15.28 -5.67 -14.64
C PRO A 67 14.39 -6.77 -14.05
N GLY A 68 14.82 -8.03 -14.12
CA GLY A 68 14.09 -9.16 -13.55
C GLY A 68 14.04 -9.10 -12.02
N GLN A 69 15.16 -8.76 -11.37
CA GLN A 69 15.21 -8.53 -9.92
C GLN A 69 14.26 -7.40 -9.50
N ILE A 70 14.32 -6.25 -10.18
CA ILE A 70 13.42 -5.12 -9.87
C ILE A 70 11.95 -5.52 -10.05
N GLY A 71 11.64 -6.24 -11.15
CA GLY A 71 10.29 -6.70 -11.48
C GLY A 71 9.64 -7.59 -10.42
N TRP A 72 10.42 -8.43 -9.73
CA TRP A 72 9.91 -9.26 -8.62
C TRP A 72 9.26 -8.43 -7.51
N THR A 73 9.70 -7.20 -7.28
CA THR A 73 9.10 -6.31 -6.29
C THR A 73 7.61 -6.09 -6.55
N PHE A 74 7.23 -5.80 -7.79
CA PHE A 74 5.83 -5.58 -8.17
C PHE A 74 5.04 -6.89 -8.13
N SER A 75 5.62 -8.01 -8.59
CA SER A 75 4.98 -9.32 -8.52
C SER A 75 4.63 -9.73 -7.08
N ILE A 76 5.56 -9.54 -6.13
CA ILE A 76 5.32 -9.78 -4.71
C ILE A 76 4.19 -8.87 -4.23
N ALA A 77 4.21 -7.58 -4.56
CA ALA A 77 3.17 -6.63 -4.15
C ALA A 77 1.76 -7.04 -4.60
N ILE A 78 1.60 -7.47 -5.85
CA ILE A 78 0.29 -7.88 -6.39
C ILE A 78 -0.18 -9.22 -5.79
N VAL A 79 0.73 -10.17 -5.56
CA VAL A 79 0.38 -11.42 -4.85
C VAL A 79 -0.09 -11.10 -3.42
N LEU A 80 0.64 -10.25 -2.70
CA LEU A 80 0.27 -9.86 -1.34
C LEU A 80 -1.01 -9.03 -1.29
N LEU A 81 -1.28 -8.20 -2.30
CA LEU A 81 -2.56 -7.50 -2.45
C LEU A 81 -3.71 -8.52 -2.45
N GLY A 82 -3.65 -9.53 -3.32
CA GLY A 82 -4.69 -10.56 -3.41
C GLY A 82 -4.85 -11.37 -2.12
N LEU A 83 -3.74 -11.84 -1.55
CA LEU A 83 -3.76 -12.64 -0.32
C LEU A 83 -4.27 -11.84 0.88
N SER A 84 -3.81 -10.60 1.05
CA SER A 84 -4.23 -9.76 2.17
C SER A 84 -5.69 -9.32 2.03
N ALA A 85 -6.18 -9.03 0.82
CA ALA A 85 -7.60 -8.78 0.58
C ALA A 85 -8.47 -9.98 1.01
N ALA A 86 -8.05 -11.21 0.67
CA ALA A 86 -8.76 -12.42 1.06
C ALA A 86 -8.75 -12.68 2.58
N ILE A 87 -7.62 -12.46 3.24
CA ILE A 87 -7.44 -12.72 4.68
C ILE A 87 -8.12 -11.65 5.53
N PHE A 88 -7.99 -10.37 5.16
CA PHE A 88 -8.43 -9.24 5.99
C PHE A 88 -9.86 -8.77 5.69
N GLY A 89 -10.56 -9.31 4.69
CA GLY A 89 -11.96 -8.97 4.39
C GLY A 89 -12.90 -9.10 5.59
N LYS A 90 -12.92 -10.26 6.25
CA LYS A 90 -13.74 -10.48 7.45
C LYS A 90 -13.34 -9.59 8.63
N TRP A 91 -12.05 -9.27 8.74
CA TRP A 91 -11.55 -8.36 9.77
C TRP A 91 -12.06 -6.95 9.51
N LEU A 92 -12.01 -6.48 8.26
CA LEU A 92 -12.50 -5.18 7.83
C LEU A 92 -13.98 -4.98 8.13
N GLU A 93 -14.81 -5.95 7.78
CA GLU A 93 -16.25 -5.92 8.10
C GLU A 93 -16.51 -5.78 9.60
N ARG A 94 -15.68 -6.42 10.43
CA ARG A 94 -15.78 -6.35 11.90
C ARG A 94 -15.37 -4.99 12.44
N VAL A 95 -14.23 -4.45 12.00
CA VAL A 95 -13.61 -3.24 12.59
C VAL A 95 -14.07 -1.94 11.94
N GLY A 96 -14.62 -2.02 10.73
CA GLY A 96 -15.10 -0.89 9.94
C GLY A 96 -14.02 -0.23 9.07
N PRO A 97 -14.46 0.56 8.07
CA PRO A 97 -13.59 1.08 7.01
C PRO A 97 -12.54 2.07 7.50
N ARG A 98 -12.81 2.86 8.55
CA ARG A 98 -11.83 3.84 9.08
C ARG A 98 -10.56 3.20 9.61
N LYS A 99 -10.68 2.12 10.39
CA LYS A 99 -9.52 1.37 10.92
C LYS A 99 -8.75 0.70 9.79
N ALA A 100 -9.47 0.08 8.86
CA ALA A 100 -8.86 -0.58 7.71
C ALA A 100 -8.11 0.41 6.80
N MET A 101 -8.69 1.57 6.48
CA MET A 101 -8.02 2.61 5.70
C MET A 101 -6.76 3.14 6.39
N LEU A 102 -6.79 3.37 7.71
CA LEU A 102 -5.58 3.79 8.42
C LEU A 102 -4.50 2.70 8.39
N ALA A 103 -4.87 1.43 8.62
CA ALA A 103 -3.93 0.32 8.52
C ALA A 103 -3.34 0.21 7.11
N ALA A 104 -4.16 0.38 6.07
CA ALA A 104 -3.71 0.42 4.68
C ALA A 104 -2.71 1.57 4.44
N SER A 105 -3.01 2.79 4.91
CA SER A 105 -2.10 3.95 4.77
C SER A 105 -0.77 3.73 5.49
N LEU A 106 -0.79 3.15 6.70
CA LEU A 106 0.41 2.85 7.47
C LEU A 106 1.25 1.75 6.81
N CYS A 107 0.61 0.67 6.34
CA CYS A 107 1.31 -0.40 5.65
C CYS A 107 1.86 0.05 4.29
N PHE A 108 1.06 0.76 3.48
CA PHE A 108 1.50 1.21 2.16
C PHE A 108 2.58 2.28 2.27
N GLY A 109 2.34 3.34 3.07
CA GLY A 109 3.31 4.41 3.29
C GLY A 109 4.57 3.92 4.01
N GLY A 110 4.41 3.11 5.06
CA GLY A 110 5.53 2.51 5.79
C GLY A 110 6.34 1.55 4.92
N GLY A 111 5.68 0.70 4.14
CA GLY A 111 6.33 -0.17 3.16
C GLY A 111 7.12 0.61 2.10
N PHE A 112 6.56 1.72 1.63
CA PHE A 112 7.25 2.63 0.71
C PHE A 112 8.52 3.23 1.34
N LEU A 113 8.45 3.70 2.59
CA LEU A 113 9.61 4.23 3.31
C LEU A 113 10.68 3.16 3.58
N ILE A 114 10.28 1.94 3.97
CA ILE A 114 11.19 0.81 4.15
C ILE A 114 11.88 0.46 2.83
N GLY A 115 11.13 0.43 1.72
CA GLY A 115 11.67 0.18 0.40
C GLY A 115 12.64 1.28 -0.05
N SER A 116 12.31 2.55 0.21
CA SER A 116 13.19 3.68 -0.04
C SER A 116 14.51 3.59 0.74
N TYR A 117 14.45 3.19 2.02
CA TYR A 117 15.64 2.94 2.80
C TYR A 117 16.45 1.75 2.25
N GLY A 118 15.78 0.68 1.81
CA GLY A 118 16.41 -0.44 1.09
C GLY A 118 17.17 0.01 -0.15
N ILE A 119 16.58 0.91 -0.95
CA ILE A 119 17.25 1.52 -2.11
C ILE A 119 18.47 2.33 -1.67
N HIS A 120 18.35 3.14 -0.62
CA HIS A 120 19.44 3.98 -0.11
C HIS A 120 20.69 3.18 0.29
N ILE A 121 20.50 1.99 0.87
CA ILE A 121 21.60 1.10 1.27
C ILE A 121 21.90 0.00 0.24
N HIS A 122 21.31 0.09 -0.96
CA HIS A 122 21.46 -0.91 -2.03
C HIS A 122 21.11 -2.35 -1.60
N SER A 123 20.04 -2.51 -0.83
CA SER A 123 19.49 -3.80 -0.36
C SER A 123 18.19 -4.18 -1.05
N LEU A 124 18.31 -5.06 -2.04
CA LEU A 124 17.18 -5.61 -2.78
C LEU A 124 16.19 -6.41 -1.90
N PRO A 125 16.63 -7.25 -0.93
CA PRO A 125 15.71 -7.91 -0.02
C PRO A 125 14.87 -6.94 0.80
N LEU A 126 15.43 -5.79 1.19
CA LEU A 126 14.69 -4.78 1.95
C LEU A 126 13.68 -4.03 1.07
N LEU A 127 13.97 -3.86 -0.22
CA LEU A 127 12.99 -3.38 -1.20
C LEU A 127 11.83 -4.36 -1.36
N TYR A 128 12.11 -5.66 -1.46
CA TYR A 128 11.07 -6.70 -1.52
C TYR A 128 10.23 -6.74 -0.25
N LEU A 129 10.85 -6.66 0.93
CA LEU A 129 10.14 -6.64 2.20
C LEU A 129 9.30 -5.36 2.37
N GLY A 130 9.89 -4.20 2.09
CA GLY A 130 9.23 -2.91 2.24
C GLY A 130 8.10 -2.73 1.24
N TYR A 131 8.43 -2.50 -0.03
CA TYR A 131 7.44 -2.18 -1.05
C TYR A 131 6.63 -3.40 -1.46
N GLY A 132 7.29 -4.55 -1.66
CA GLY A 132 6.65 -5.79 -2.07
C GLY A 132 5.71 -6.33 -0.99
N PHE A 133 6.24 -6.67 0.18
CA PHE A 133 5.49 -7.38 1.21
C PHE A 133 4.60 -6.44 2.04
N VAL A 134 5.20 -5.49 2.78
CA VAL A 134 4.46 -4.59 3.67
C VAL A 134 3.58 -3.64 2.85
N GLY A 135 4.12 -3.08 1.76
CA GLY A 135 3.38 -2.26 0.81
C GLY A 135 2.25 -3.03 0.14
N GLY A 136 2.50 -4.27 -0.30
CA GLY A 136 1.49 -5.15 -0.89
C GLY A 136 0.31 -5.46 0.05
N ILE A 137 0.56 -5.65 1.34
CA ILE A 137 -0.51 -5.79 2.36
C ILE A 137 -1.33 -4.49 2.45
N GLY A 138 -0.66 -3.33 2.42
CA GLY A 138 -1.32 -2.02 2.38
C GLY A 138 -2.20 -1.84 1.15
N LEU A 139 -1.73 -2.27 -0.02
CA LEU A 139 -2.52 -2.28 -1.26
C LEU A 139 -3.78 -3.12 -1.12
N GLY A 140 -3.67 -4.35 -0.59
CA GLY A 140 -4.82 -5.25 -0.48
C GLY A 140 -5.87 -4.76 0.51
N ILE A 141 -5.46 -4.33 1.71
CA ILE A 141 -6.39 -3.74 2.70
C ILE A 141 -7.03 -2.46 2.13
N GLY A 142 -6.24 -1.61 1.47
CA GLY A 142 -6.72 -0.37 0.87
C GLY A 142 -7.74 -0.60 -0.25
N TYR A 143 -7.55 -1.65 -1.05
CA TYR A 143 -8.45 -2.02 -2.14
C TYR A 143 -9.84 -2.42 -1.65
N ILE A 144 -9.92 -3.22 -0.58
CA ILE A 144 -11.19 -3.69 -0.02
C ILE A 144 -11.86 -2.71 0.95
N SER A 145 -11.20 -1.62 1.35
CA SER A 145 -11.72 -0.71 2.40
C SER A 145 -12.91 0.15 2.02
N PRO A 146 -13.05 0.64 0.78
CA PRO A 146 -14.20 1.43 0.38
C PRO A 146 -15.37 0.62 -0.16
N VAL A 147 -15.16 -0.67 -0.39
CA VAL A 147 -16.14 -1.62 -0.93
C VAL A 147 -16.84 -2.32 0.22
#